data_AF-A0A1L5FE96-F1
#
_entry.id   AF-A0A1L5FE96-F1
#
_cell.length_a   1.000
_cell.length_b   1.000
_cell.length_c   1.000
_cell.angle_alpha   90.00
_cell.angle_beta   90.00
_cell.angle_gamma   90.00
#
_symmetry.space_group_name_H-M   'P 1'
#
loop_
_entity.id
_entity.type
_entity.pdbx_description
1 polymer ?
#
loop_
_entity_poly.entity_id
_entity_poly.type
_entity_poly.pdbx_seq_one_letter_code
_entity_poly.pdbx_strand_id
1 'polypeptide(L)'
;MDNRTVTKAEYEAYEWNKRFSARRREGVKQFWNQERERIINGESTTRNWTTEQIEDILNGRTPKYDGKPIQGHHSYSASQYPHLADKGEIIYPVTPNEHLKGWHGGNFKNSSPGEPIIDINDF
;
A
#
# COMPACT_ATOMS: atom_id res chain seq x y z
N MET A 1 -5.05 -7.46 -38.83
CA MET A 1 -5.18 -7.86 -37.40
C MET A 1 -4.47 -9.19 -37.27
N ASP A 2 -3.58 -9.33 -36.30
CA ASP A 2 -2.90 -10.59 -36.02
C ASP A 2 -3.92 -11.59 -35.45
N ASN A 3 -4.04 -12.77 -36.07
CA ASN A 3 -5.03 -13.80 -35.75
C ASN A 3 -4.51 -14.80 -34.70
N ARG A 4 -3.46 -14.42 -33.97
CA ARG A 4 -2.83 -15.25 -32.95
C ARG A 4 -3.74 -15.45 -31.73
N THR A 5 -3.92 -16.71 -31.33
CA THR A 5 -4.53 -17.07 -30.05
C THR A 5 -3.51 -17.00 -28.92
N VAL A 6 -3.97 -16.62 -27.72
CA VAL A 6 -3.13 -16.59 -26.51
C VAL A 6 -2.50 -17.96 -26.24
N THR A 7 -1.21 -17.99 -25.90
CA THR A 7 -0.55 -19.21 -25.47
C THR A 7 -0.97 -19.57 -24.04
N LYS A 8 -0.80 -20.85 -23.66
CA LYS A 8 -1.06 -21.31 -22.29
C LYS A 8 -0.26 -20.49 -21.25
N ALA A 9 1.01 -20.19 -21.54
CA ALA A 9 1.87 -19.40 -20.65
C ALA A 9 1.39 -17.95 -20.48
N GLU A 10 0.94 -17.30 -21.56
CA GLU A 10 0.37 -15.95 -21.48
C GLU A 10 -0.93 -15.92 -20.67
N TYR A 11 -1.77 -16.96 -20.81
CA TYR A 11 -2.99 -17.09 -20.02
C TYR A 11 -2.69 -17.30 -18.53
N GLU A 12 -1.73 -18.17 -18.20
CA GLU A 12 -1.28 -18.40 -16.83
C GLU A 12 -0.70 -17.12 -16.20
N ALA A 13 0.11 -16.37 -16.95
CA ALA A 13 0.65 -15.08 -16.50
C ALA A 13 -0.47 -14.05 -16.26
N TYR A 14 -1.48 -14.01 -17.14
CA TYR A 14 -2.66 -13.14 -16.95
C TYR A 14 -3.42 -13.48 -15.68
N GLU A 15 -3.74 -14.76 -15.47
CA GLU A 15 -4.47 -15.21 -14.28
C GLU A 15 -3.67 -14.95 -12.99
N TRP A 16 -2.35 -15.16 -13.03
CA TRP A 16 -1.46 -14.80 -11.92
C TRP A 16 -1.49 -13.30 -11.64
N ASN A 17 -1.32 -12.46 -12.66
CA ASN A 17 -1.31 -10.99 -12.52
C ASN A 17 -2.65 -10.46 -11.98
N LYS A 18 -3.77 -11.05 -12.42
CA LYS A 18 -5.11 -10.74 -11.95
C LYS A 18 -5.27 -11.04 -10.45
N ARG A 19 -4.89 -12.26 -10.02
CA ARG A 19 -4.93 -12.68 -8.62
C ARG A 19 -4.00 -11.84 -7.75
N PHE A 20 -2.77 -11.63 -8.22
CA PHE A 20 -1.77 -10.83 -7.52
C PHE A 20 -2.24 -9.37 -7.32
N SER A 21 -2.83 -8.77 -8.34
CA SER A 21 -3.38 -7.42 -8.24
C SER A 21 -4.56 -7.34 -7.27
N ALA A 22 -5.40 -8.38 -7.18
CA ALA A 22 -6.46 -8.44 -6.18
C ALA A 22 -5.90 -8.52 -4.75
N ARG A 23 -4.89 -9.36 -4.52
CA ARG A 23 -4.21 -9.49 -3.21
C ARG A 23 -3.62 -8.16 -2.74
N ARG A 24 -2.90 -7.45 -3.61
CA ARG A 24 -2.33 -6.11 -3.27
C ARG A 24 -3.40 -5.11 -2.83
N ARG A 25 -4.53 -5.06 -3.55
CA ARG A 25 -5.64 -4.17 -3.18
C ARG A 25 -6.28 -4.59 -1.86
N GLU A 26 -6.40 -5.89 -1.61
CA GLU A 26 -6.94 -6.41 -0.37
C GLU A 26 -6.06 -6.04 0.83
N GLY A 27 -4.73 -6.15 0.71
CA GLY A 27 -3.81 -5.73 1.79
C GLY A 27 -4.00 -4.25 2.18
N VAL A 28 -4.04 -3.36 1.18
CA VAL A 28 -4.29 -1.92 1.43
C VAL A 28 -5.67 -1.67 2.04
N LYS A 29 -6.70 -2.40 1.59
CA LYS A 29 -8.04 -2.30 2.17
C LYS A 29 -8.07 -2.76 3.63
N GLN A 30 -7.44 -3.90 3.93
CA GLN A 30 -7.36 -4.43 5.29
C GLN A 30 -6.65 -3.45 6.21
N PHE A 31 -5.56 -2.84 5.75
CA PHE A 31 -4.88 -1.79 6.48
C PHE A 31 -5.81 -0.64 6.89
N TRP A 32 -6.58 -0.08 5.94
CA TRP A 32 -7.48 1.03 6.26
C TRP A 32 -8.61 0.62 7.22
N ASN A 33 -9.09 -0.62 7.12
CA ASN A 33 -10.06 -1.15 8.07
C ASN A 33 -9.44 -1.29 9.48
N GLN A 34 -8.23 -1.85 9.58
CA GLN A 34 -7.51 -1.97 10.84
C GLN A 34 -7.22 -0.59 11.45
N GLU A 35 -6.87 0.39 10.65
CA GLU A 35 -6.63 1.76 11.12
C GLU A 35 -7.89 2.41 11.65
N ARG A 36 -9.02 2.20 10.97
CA ARG A 36 -10.33 2.62 11.45
C ARG A 36 -10.71 1.93 12.77
N GLU A 37 -10.44 0.64 12.91
CA GLU A 37 -10.69 -0.12 14.14
C GLU A 37 -9.84 0.42 15.30
N ARG A 38 -8.55 0.71 15.08
CA ARG A 38 -7.67 1.33 16.09
C ARG A 38 -8.25 2.64 16.61
N ILE A 39 -8.72 3.51 15.71
CA ILE A 39 -9.35 4.80 16.08
C ILE A 39 -10.61 4.56 16.92
N ILE A 40 -11.50 3.66 16.50
CA ILE A 40 -12.75 3.37 17.21
C ILE A 40 -12.50 2.82 18.62
N ASN A 41 -11.48 1.98 18.76
CA ASN A 41 -11.13 1.33 20.03
C ASN A 41 -10.29 2.23 20.95
N GLY A 42 -9.84 3.40 20.49
CA GLY A 42 -8.90 4.25 21.23
C GLY A 42 -7.49 3.67 21.34
N GLU A 43 -7.11 2.80 20.40
CA GLU A 43 -5.77 2.23 20.31
C GLU A 43 -4.80 3.21 19.64
N SER A 44 -3.50 2.95 19.78
CA SER A 44 -2.47 3.71 19.06
C SER A 44 -2.61 3.51 17.55
N THR A 45 -2.68 4.61 16.82
CA THR A 45 -2.74 4.63 15.35
C THR A 45 -1.33 4.55 14.73
N THR A 46 -1.26 4.19 13.45
CA THR A 46 0.00 4.02 12.71
C THR A 46 0.67 5.35 12.33
N ARG A 47 -0.08 6.46 12.40
CA ARG A 47 0.43 7.83 12.32
C ARG A 47 -0.30 8.73 13.30
N ASN A 48 0.28 9.91 13.52
CA ASN A 48 -0.40 11.03 14.16
C ASN A 48 -1.35 11.69 13.16
N TRP A 49 -2.59 11.21 13.11
CA TRP A 49 -3.64 11.74 12.24
C TRP A 49 -4.20 13.07 12.79
N THR A 50 -4.44 14.03 11.91
CA THR A 50 -5.23 15.22 12.28
C THR A 50 -6.71 14.84 12.47
N THR A 51 -7.49 15.70 13.13
CA THR A 51 -8.93 15.47 13.31
C THR A 51 -9.66 15.24 11.98
N GLU A 52 -9.33 16.01 10.95
CA GLU A 52 -9.92 15.85 9.60
C GLU A 52 -9.54 14.50 8.97
N GLN A 53 -8.29 14.06 9.12
CA GLN A 53 -7.84 12.76 8.62
C GLN A 53 -8.50 11.60 9.38
N ILE A 54 -8.69 11.74 10.69
CA ILE A 54 -9.44 10.78 11.52
C ILE A 54 -10.89 10.68 11.00
N GLU A 55 -11.55 11.81 10.75
CA GLU A 55 -12.90 11.82 10.18
C GLU A 55 -12.95 11.13 8.81
N ASP A 56 -11.96 11.36 7.95
CA ASP A 56 -11.85 10.65 6.67
C ASP A 56 -11.77 9.14 6.86
N ILE A 57 -10.87 8.67 7.71
CA ILE A 57 -10.69 7.23 7.98
C ILE A 57 -11.97 6.61 8.56
N LEU A 58 -12.61 7.29 9.52
CA LEU A 58 -13.87 6.82 10.13
C LEU A 58 -15.00 6.70 9.11
N ASN A 59 -15.04 7.60 8.12
CA ASN A 59 -16.01 7.61 7.01
C ASN A 59 -15.59 6.72 5.83
N GLY A 60 -14.51 5.94 5.95
CA GLY A 60 -14.02 5.06 4.89
C GLY A 60 -13.43 5.81 3.68
N ARG A 61 -13.05 7.08 3.86
CA ARG A 61 -12.35 7.90 2.87
C ARG A 61 -10.84 7.81 3.11
N THR A 62 -10.07 7.97 2.04
CA THR A 62 -8.61 8.03 2.16
C THR A 62 -8.19 9.41 2.65
N PRO A 63 -7.49 9.52 3.80
CA PRO A 63 -7.03 10.80 4.32
C PRO A 63 -6.03 11.45 3.37
N LYS A 64 -5.91 12.78 3.46
CA LYS A 64 -5.02 13.58 2.60
C LYS A 64 -3.96 14.32 3.39
N TYR A 65 -2.83 14.53 2.74
CA TYR A 65 -1.75 15.43 3.16
C TYR A 65 -1.47 16.41 2.01
N ASP A 66 -1.52 17.71 2.27
CA ASP A 66 -1.39 18.77 1.24
C ASP A 66 -2.29 18.53 0.02
N GLY A 67 -3.55 18.14 0.27
CA GLY A 67 -4.54 17.86 -0.77
C GLY A 67 -4.33 16.55 -1.54
N LYS A 68 -3.25 15.81 -1.29
CA LYS A 68 -2.94 14.52 -1.95
C LYS A 68 -3.30 13.34 -1.05
N PRO A 69 -3.84 12.23 -1.61
CA PRO A 69 -4.18 11.06 -0.82
C PRO A 69 -2.91 10.41 -0.23
N ILE A 70 -3.02 10.00 1.03
CA ILE A 70 -2.03 9.15 1.69
C ILE A 70 -2.21 7.72 1.17
N GLN A 71 -1.09 7.09 0.82
CA GLN A 71 -1.05 5.81 0.13
C GLN A 71 -0.75 4.69 1.12
N GLY A 72 -1.32 3.50 0.89
CA GLY A 72 -0.88 2.29 1.57
C GLY A 72 0.31 1.69 0.83
N HIS A 73 1.50 1.78 1.40
CA HIS A 73 2.72 1.20 0.86
C HIS A 73 2.94 -0.21 1.42
N HIS A 74 3.21 -1.19 0.57
CA HIS A 74 3.65 -2.52 1.01
C HIS A 74 5.11 -2.47 1.51
N SER A 75 5.33 -2.51 2.82
CA SER A 75 6.68 -2.42 3.42
C SER A 75 7.60 -3.59 3.03
N TYR A 76 7.01 -4.73 2.65
CA TYR A 76 7.69 -5.81 1.94
C TYR A 76 7.25 -5.77 0.48
N SER A 77 8.22 -5.70 -0.44
CA SER A 77 7.95 -5.67 -1.89
C SER A 77 7.00 -6.79 -2.30
N ALA A 78 5.80 -6.43 -2.76
CA ALA A 78 4.76 -7.41 -3.05
C ALA A 78 5.18 -8.41 -4.14
N SER A 79 6.05 -8.02 -5.08
CA SER A 79 6.55 -8.93 -6.12
C SER A 79 7.58 -9.92 -5.59
N GLN A 80 8.38 -9.55 -4.59
CA GLN A 80 9.33 -10.43 -3.93
C GLN A 80 8.67 -11.29 -2.84
N TYR A 81 7.62 -10.77 -2.19
CA TYR A 81 6.88 -11.41 -1.09
C TYR A 81 5.37 -11.51 -1.38
N PRO A 82 4.94 -12.19 -2.47
CA PRO A 82 3.53 -12.22 -2.87
C PRO A 82 2.60 -12.92 -1.86
N HIS A 83 3.16 -13.75 -0.97
CA HIS A 83 2.43 -14.38 0.14
C HIS A 83 2.03 -13.38 1.24
N LEU A 84 2.68 -12.21 1.31
CA LEU A 84 2.33 -11.14 2.24
C LEU A 84 1.47 -10.03 1.60
N ALA A 85 1.25 -10.07 0.28
CA ALA A 85 0.63 -8.96 -0.47
C ALA A 85 -0.79 -8.58 -0.01
N ASP A 86 -1.49 -9.49 0.68
CA ASP A 86 -2.84 -9.31 1.22
C ASP A 86 -2.86 -9.10 2.75
N LYS A 87 -1.73 -8.80 3.38
CA LYS A 87 -1.61 -8.55 4.81
C LYS A 87 -1.63 -7.06 5.10
N GLY A 88 -2.67 -6.58 5.76
CA GLY A 88 -2.80 -5.18 6.15
C GLY A 88 -1.75 -4.73 7.16
N GLU A 89 -1.23 -5.65 7.96
CA GLU A 89 -0.27 -5.41 9.04
C GLU A 89 1.10 -4.96 8.54
N ILE A 90 1.42 -5.24 7.28
CA ILE A 90 2.67 -4.82 6.62
C ILE A 90 2.47 -3.64 5.67
N ILE A 91 1.30 -3.01 5.69
CA ILE A 91 1.07 -1.79 4.94
C ILE A 91 1.46 -0.62 5.84
N TYR A 92 2.24 0.30 5.29
CA TYR A 92 2.60 1.53 5.96
C TYR A 92 1.96 2.73 5.24
N PRO A 93 1.25 3.62 5.94
CA PRO A 93 0.65 4.81 5.35
C PRO A 93 1.72 5.86 5.04
N VAL A 94 1.79 6.29 3.78
CA VAL A 94 2.82 7.25 3.31
C VAL A 94 2.26 8.35 2.43
N THR A 95 2.83 9.54 2.52
CA THR A 95 2.64 10.56 1.48
C THR A 95 3.30 10.11 0.17
N PRO A 96 2.92 10.68 -0.98
CA PRO A 96 3.60 10.36 -2.25
C PRO A 96 5.11 10.61 -2.22
N ASN A 97 5.57 11.62 -1.46
CA ASN A 97 6.99 11.94 -1.33
C ASN A 97 7.72 10.91 -0.46
N GLU A 98 7.15 10.55 0.70
CA GLU A 98 7.69 9.48 1.58
C GLU A 98 7.74 8.13 0.85
N HIS A 99 6.72 7.81 0.04
CA HIS A 99 6.68 6.59 -0.75
C HIS A 99 7.88 6.54 -1.73
N LEU A 100 8.06 7.57 -2.54
CA LEU A 100 9.11 7.58 -3.56
C LEU A 100 10.50 7.77 -2.96
N LYS A 101 10.69 8.77 -2.08
CA LYS A 101 12.02 9.11 -1.55
C LYS A 101 12.41 8.24 -0.37
N GLY A 102 11.51 8.06 0.60
CA GLY A 102 11.75 7.25 1.79
C GLY A 102 11.86 5.77 1.45
N TRP A 103 10.77 5.17 0.99
CA TRP A 103 10.70 3.71 0.78
C TRP A 103 11.40 3.21 -0.48
N HIS A 104 11.51 4.06 -1.50
CA HIS A 104 12.08 3.69 -2.79
C HIS A 104 13.39 4.43 -3.13
N GLY A 105 13.90 5.33 -2.28
CA GLY A 105 15.16 6.04 -2.54
C GLY A 105 15.19 6.82 -3.86
N GLY A 106 14.03 7.28 -4.34
CA GLY A 106 13.85 7.97 -5.63
C GLY A 106 13.60 7.05 -6.83
N ASN A 107 13.56 5.72 -6.65
CA ASN A 107 13.35 4.76 -7.73
C ASN A 107 12.50 3.57 -7.26
N PHE A 108 11.27 3.44 -7.78
CA PHE A 108 10.31 2.37 -7.44
C PHE A 108 10.83 0.92 -7.64
N LYS A 109 11.98 0.73 -8.31
CA LYS A 109 12.64 -0.57 -8.42
C LYS A 109 13.44 -0.96 -7.17
N ASN A 110 13.79 0.00 -6.32
CA ASN A 110 14.49 -0.24 -5.07
C ASN A 110 13.46 -0.58 -3.99
N SER A 111 13.82 -1.43 -3.03
CA SER A 111 13.01 -1.66 -1.82
C SER A 111 13.91 -2.21 -0.72
N SER A 112 13.70 -1.77 0.52
CA SER A 112 14.23 -2.46 1.72
C SER A 112 13.06 -3.19 2.42
N PRO A 113 13.17 -4.49 2.74
CA PRO A 113 12.09 -5.22 3.39
C PRO A 113 11.82 -4.72 4.81
N GLY A 114 10.61 -4.22 5.05
CA GLY A 114 10.10 -3.86 6.37
C GLY A 114 10.49 -2.46 6.86
N GLU A 115 11.36 -1.75 6.16
CA GLU A 115 11.86 -0.43 6.56
C GLU A 115 12.09 0.49 5.35
N PRO A 116 12.02 1.82 5.52
CA PRO A 116 12.34 2.74 4.44
C PRO A 116 13.86 2.77 4.16
N ILE A 117 14.24 3.10 2.92
CA ILE A 117 15.64 3.26 2.51
C ILE A 117 16.23 4.57 3.07
N ILE A 118 15.40 5.60 3.15
CA ILE A 118 15.72 6.91 3.73
C ILE A 118 14.68 7.20 4.80
N ASP A 119 15.11 7.69 5.97
CA ASP A 119 14.19 8.02 7.06
C ASP A 119 13.08 8.98 6.56
N ILE A 120 11.85 8.64 6.91
CA ILE A 120 10.65 9.36 6.49
C ILE A 120 10.41 10.61 7.36
N ASN A 121 11.13 10.75 8.49
CA ASN A 121 11.07 11.93 9.35
C ASN A 121 11.75 13.17 8.77
N ASP A 122 12.53 13.02 7.68
CA ASP A 122 13.33 14.08 7.08
C ASP A 122 12.61 14.89 5.97
N PHE A 123 11.26 14.90 5.91
CA PHE A 123 10.50 15.59 4.84
C PHE A 123 9.22 16.31 5.27
#